data_AF-A0A101GJY9-F1
#
_entry.id   AF-A0A101GJY9-F1
#
_cell.length_a   1.000
_cell.length_b   1.000
_cell.length_c   1.000
_cell.angle_alpha   90.00
_cell.angle_beta   90.00
_cell.angle_gamma   90.00
#
_symmetry.space_group_name_H-M   'P 1'
#
loop_
_entity.id
_entity.type
_entity.pdbx_description
1 polymer ?
#
loop_
_entity_poly.entity_id
_entity_poly.type
_entity_poly.pdbx_seq_one_letter_code
_entity_poly.pdbx_strand_id
1 'polypeptide(L)' 'MPEISVVLVEPLYDGNVGFTARVMKNFGFTRLVLVNPCSLGDDA' A
#
# COMPACT_ATOMS: atom_id res chain seq x y z
N MET A 1 -13.14 8.83 14.59
CA MET A 1 -13.17 8.35 13.19
C MET A 1 -12.94 6.84 13.21
N PRO A 2 -13.60 6.07 12.34
CA PRO A 2 -13.33 4.63 12.25
C PRO A 2 -11.90 4.39 11.77
N GLU A 3 -11.30 3.31 12.25
CA GLU A 3 -10.01 2.85 11.73
C GLU A 3 -10.23 2.23 10.34
N ILE A 4 -9.57 2.78 9.31
CA ILE A 4 -9.72 2.33 7.92
C ILE A 4 -8.45 1.59 7.50
N SER A 5 -8.63 0.39 6.95
CA SER A 5 -7.56 -0.42 6.36
C SER A 5 -7.67 -0.41 4.85
N VAL A 6 -6.57 -0.11 4.17
CA VAL A 6 -6.43 -0.23 2.71
C VAL A 6 -5.78 -1.58 2.42
N VAL A 7 -6.44 -2.42 1.63
CA VAL A 7 -5.97 -3.79 1.34
C VAL A 7 -5.65 -3.90 -0.15
N LEU A 8 -4.41 -4.24 -0.48
CA LEU A 8 -4.00 -4.61 -1.85
C LEU A 8 -3.90 -6.13 -1.94
N VAL A 9 -4.68 -6.74 -2.82
CA VAL A 9 -4.67 -8.19 -3.07
C VAL A 9 -3.97 -8.44 -4.39
N GLU A 10 -2.95 -9.29 -4.37
CA GLU A 10 -2.12 -9.65 -5.52
C GLU A 10 -1.63 -8.43 -6.33
N PRO A 11 -1.05 -7.40 -5.68
CA PRO A 11 -0.49 -6.26 -6.41
C PRO A 11 0.63 -6.75 -7.34
N LEU A 12 0.49 -6.44 -8.64
CA LEU A 12 1.41 -6.90 -9.68
C LEU A 12 2.78 -6.19 -9.68
N TYR A 13 2.80 -4.90 -9.32
CA TYR A 13 4.00 -4.07 -9.33
C TYR A 13 4.24 -3.45 -7.95
N ASP A 14 5.48 -3.48 -7.48
CA ASP A 14 5.93 -2.86 -6.23
C ASP A 14 5.68 -1.34 -6.21
N GLY A 15 5.82 -0.67 -7.36
CA GLY A 15 5.50 0.74 -7.52
C GLY A 15 4.06 1.07 -7.12
N ASN A 16 3.10 0.17 -7.36
CA ASN A 16 1.70 0.38 -6.95
C ASN A 16 1.55 0.41 -5.42
N VAL A 17 2.35 -0.38 -4.70
CA VAL A 17 2.39 -0.37 -3.24
C VAL A 17 2.93 0.98 -2.73
N GLY A 18 4.01 1.47 -3.33
CA GLY A 18 4.59 2.78 -3.00
C GLY A 18 3.65 3.94 -3.30
N PHE A 19 3.02 3.97 -4.48
CA PHE A 19 2.05 5.00 -4.84
C PHE A 19 0.82 4.99 -3.92
N THR A 20 0.31 3.81 -3.58
CA THR A 20 -0.79 3.65 -2.63
C THR A 20 -0.41 4.19 -1.26
N ALA A 21 0.76 3.81 -0.72
CA ALA A 21 1.26 4.31 0.55
C ALA A 21 1.43 5.85 0.55
N ARG A 22 1.90 6.43 -0.55
CA ARG A 22 2.05 7.89 -0.70
C ARG A 22 0.69 8.60 -0.65
N VAL A 23 -0.30 8.10 -1.39
CA VAL A 23 -1.66 8.65 -1.37
C VAL A 23 -2.27 8.50 0.03
N MET A 24 -2.14 7.34 0.66
CA MET A 24 -2.60 7.11 2.03
C MET A 24 -2.04 8.15 3.00
N LYS A 25 -0.73 8.42 2.93
CA LYS A 25 -0.07 9.45 3.75
C LYS A 25 -0.65 10.84 3.53
N ASN A 26 -0.93 11.22 2.27
CA ASN A 26 -1.50 12.53 1.95
C ASN A 26 -2.91 12.73 2.53
N PHE A 27 -3.67 11.65 2.73
CA PHE A 27 -5.06 11.70 3.23
C PHE A 27 -5.21 11.19 4.67
N GLY A 28 -4.11 10.92 5.38
CA GLY A 28 -4.13 10.53 6.79
C GLY A 28 -4.50 9.07 7.05
N PHE A 29 -4.41 8.19 6.06
CA PHE A 29 -4.56 6.74 6.24
C PHE A 29 -3.22 6.11 6.59
N THR A 30 -3.23 5.19 7.56
CA THR A 30 -1.99 4.62 8.13
C THR A 30 -1.90 3.11 8.07
N ARG A 31 -2.99 2.40 7.73
CA ARG A 31 -3.08 0.94 7.79
C ARG A 31 -3.17 0.33 6.38
N LEU A 32 -2.01 -0.03 5.82
CA LEU A 32 -1.89 -0.72 4.54
C LEU A 32 -1.66 -2.22 4.78
N VAL A 33 -2.45 -3.08 4.14
CA VAL A 33 -2.35 -4.54 4.21
C VAL A 33 -2.10 -5.07 2.81
N LEU A 34 -1.13 -5.99 2.68
CA LEU A 34 -0.83 -6.67 1.42
C LEU A 34 -1.20 -8.15 1.55
N VAL A 35 -1.94 -8.67 0.57
CA VAL A 35 -2.29 -10.09 0.48
C VAL A 35 -1.66 -10.64 -0.79
N ASN A 36 -0.83 -11.68 -0.65
CA ASN A 36 -0.04 -12.26 -1.75
C ASN A 36 0.71 -11.20 -2.59
N PRO A 37 1.57 -10.36 -1.98
CA PRO A 37 2.25 -9.29 -2.70
C PRO A 37 3.27 -9.83 -3.71
N CYS A 38 3.52 -9.04 -4.76
CA CYS A 38 4.76 -9.16 -5.52
C CYS A 38 6.00 -8.94 -4.62
N SER A 39 7.17 -9.36 -5.10
CA SER A 39 8.43 -9.04 -4.45
C SER A 39 8.61 -7.52 -4.39
N LEU A 40 8.75 -6.98 -3.18
CA LEU A 40 9.04 -5.56 -2.99
C LEU A 40 10.54 -5.34 -3.15
N GLY A 41 10.93 -4.52 -4.12
CA GLY A 41 12.31 -4.07 -4.30
C GLY A 41 12.65 -2.86 -3.42
N ASP A 42 13.95 -2.59 -3.29
CA ASP A 42 14.51 -1.42 -2.61
C ASP A 42 14.75 -0.25 -3.57
N ASP A 43 14.10 -0.27 -4.74
CA ASP A 43 14.27 0.76 -5.77
C ASP A 43 13.55 2.04 -5.34
N ALA A 44 14.25 2.86 -4.56
CA ALA A 44 13.87 4.22 -4.16
C ALA A 44 15.00 5.21 -4.44
#